data_AF-A0A4Y7TGU8-F1
#
_entry.id   AF-A0A4Y7TGU8-F1
#
_cell.length_a   1.000
_cell.length_b   1.000
_cell.length_c   1.000
_cell.angle_alpha   90.00
_cell.angle_beta   90.00
_cell.angle_gamma   90.00
#
_symmetry.space_group_name_H-M   'P 1'
#
loop_
_entity.id
_entity.type
_entity.pdbx_description
1 polymer ?
#
loop_
_entity_poly.entity_id
_entity_poly.type
_entity_poly.pdbx_seq_one_letter_code
_entity_poly.pdbx_strand_id
1 'polypeptide(L)'
;MKSNAAKERQDNFRWLSKLVGSYADCEPLKSNTLVPEDTKERVDEIGQYSELIYSYVPVKELFENHHLLKEEGILLEYQAVFDDCNFLRYIEGEKTNLSAFVVCRRSMGQLVVSISGSTRFKHMKYNLHATHTPWPGAPLPAPSDDSLAENEASPRTTSRKDLTETLQAEIRNQSPQELIITGHSMGGSVSYLLCMDLLEKHSEILPATVSGNIRRSTNREQCPRTALPNPRRSVQIQGGVHV
;
A
#
# COMPACT_ATOMS: atom_id res chain seq x y z
N MET A 1 4.68 3.58 -26.08
CA MET A 1 5.03 2.56 -25.05
C MET A 1 3.75 1.93 -24.53
N LYS A 2 3.69 0.60 -24.36
CA LYS A 2 2.52 -0.07 -23.74
C LYS A 2 2.75 -0.04 -22.22
N SER A 3 1.83 0.50 -21.42
CA SER A 3 2.02 0.60 -19.97
C SER A 3 2.16 -0.78 -19.32
N ASN A 4 3.04 -0.86 -18.32
CA ASN A 4 3.36 -2.10 -17.61
C ASN A 4 2.24 -2.51 -16.65
N ALA A 5 1.42 -1.57 -16.17
CA ALA A 5 0.30 -1.86 -15.26
C ALA A 5 -0.73 -2.88 -15.80
N ALA A 6 -0.89 -2.99 -17.13
CA ALA A 6 -1.86 -3.93 -17.74
C ALA A 6 -1.30 -5.35 -18.00
N LYS A 7 -0.02 -5.62 -17.68
CA LYS A 7 0.64 -6.92 -17.91
C LYS A 7 0.70 -7.81 -16.67
N GLU A 8 0.13 -7.41 -15.54
CA GLU A 8 0.04 -8.26 -14.35
C GLU A 8 -0.89 -9.47 -14.61
N ARG A 9 -0.35 -10.50 -15.26
CA ARG A 9 -0.99 -11.78 -15.57
C ARG A 9 -0.84 -12.79 -14.42
N GLN A 10 -0.75 -12.35 -13.18
CA GLN A 10 -0.74 -13.29 -12.07
C GLN A 10 -2.17 -13.74 -11.78
N ASP A 11 -2.54 -14.92 -12.29
CA ASP A 11 -3.84 -15.58 -12.06
C ASP A 11 -4.23 -15.64 -10.57
N ASN A 12 -3.24 -15.57 -9.69
CA ASN A 12 -3.37 -15.55 -8.24
C ASN A 12 -4.22 -14.37 -7.73
N PHE A 13 -4.14 -13.17 -8.33
CA PHE A 13 -4.94 -12.01 -7.92
C PHE A 13 -6.38 -12.07 -8.42
N ARG A 14 -6.64 -12.69 -9.58
CA ARG A 14 -8.02 -12.95 -10.04
C ARG A 14 -8.76 -13.88 -9.10
N TRP A 15 -8.09 -14.87 -8.51
CA TRP A 15 -8.74 -15.76 -7.54
C TRP A 15 -9.02 -15.04 -6.22
N LEU A 16 -8.06 -14.26 -5.72
CA LEU A 16 -8.22 -13.50 -4.47
C LEU A 16 -9.32 -12.44 -4.58
N SER A 17 -9.32 -11.64 -5.63
CA SER A 17 -10.39 -10.64 -5.88
C SER A 17 -11.78 -11.27 -5.99
N LYS A 18 -11.90 -12.49 -6.52
CA LYS A 18 -13.16 -13.24 -6.55
C LYS A 18 -13.61 -13.73 -5.17
N LEU A 19 -12.70 -13.92 -4.22
CA LEU A 19 -12.99 -14.47 -2.90
C LEU A 19 -13.25 -13.40 -1.85
N VAL A 20 -12.55 -12.26 -1.93
CA VAL A 20 -12.65 -11.18 -0.93
C VAL A 20 -13.21 -9.88 -1.49
N GLY A 21 -13.37 -9.77 -2.81
CA GLY A 21 -13.96 -8.59 -3.43
C GLY A 21 -15.44 -8.51 -3.13
N SER A 22 -15.82 -7.59 -2.26
CA SER A 22 -17.14 -6.95 -2.39
C SER A 22 -17.02 -5.97 -3.53
N TYR A 23 -17.84 -6.13 -4.57
CA TYR A 23 -17.95 -5.11 -5.59
C TYR A 23 -18.49 -3.85 -4.93
N ALA A 24 -17.80 -2.73 -5.10
CA ALA A 24 -18.38 -1.45 -4.73
C ALA A 24 -19.62 -1.23 -5.60
N ASP A 25 -20.72 -0.77 -5.00
CA ASP A 25 -21.91 -0.34 -5.72
C ASP A 25 -21.61 0.98 -6.44
N CYS A 26 -20.78 0.93 -7.47
CA CYS A 26 -20.44 2.06 -8.31
C CYS A 26 -20.72 1.75 -9.78
N GLU A 27 -21.03 2.81 -10.52
CA GLU A 27 -21.23 2.72 -11.97
C GLU A 27 -19.97 2.14 -12.64
N PRO A 28 -20.12 1.20 -13.58
CA PRO A 28 -19.00 0.66 -14.33
C PRO A 28 -18.16 1.76 -14.97
N LEU A 29 -16.83 1.64 -14.89
CA LEU A 29 -15.92 2.57 -15.54
C LEU A 29 -16.21 2.62 -17.05
N LYS A 30 -16.39 3.83 -17.57
CA LYS A 30 -16.72 4.08 -18.98
C LYS A 30 -15.46 4.42 -19.75
N SER A 31 -15.50 4.35 -21.08
CA SER A 31 -14.34 4.72 -21.92
C SER A 31 -13.94 6.20 -21.79
N ASN A 32 -14.82 7.06 -21.29
CA ASN A 32 -14.53 8.45 -20.98
C ASN A 32 -14.01 8.67 -19.53
N THR A 33 -13.90 7.63 -18.71
CA THR A 33 -13.29 7.69 -17.37
C THR A 33 -11.81 7.30 -17.40
N LEU A 34 -11.15 7.43 -18.56
CA LEU A 34 -9.72 7.23 -18.67
C LEU A 34 -8.99 8.33 -17.89
N VAL A 35 -7.96 7.93 -17.14
CA VAL A 35 -7.08 8.89 -16.48
C VAL A 35 -6.28 9.67 -17.54
N PRO A 36 -5.99 10.96 -17.31
CA PRO A 36 -5.03 11.71 -18.09
C PRO A 36 -3.69 10.97 -18.24
N GLU A 37 -3.00 11.15 -19.38
CA GLU A 37 -1.77 10.41 -19.69
C GLU A 37 -0.62 10.74 -18.71
N ASP A 38 -0.53 11.98 -18.26
CA ASP A 38 0.41 12.42 -17.22
C ASP A 38 0.21 11.67 -15.89
N THR A 39 -1.05 11.44 -15.50
CA THR A 39 -1.38 10.64 -14.32
C THR A 39 -0.93 9.20 -14.49
N LYS A 40 -1.12 8.64 -15.69
CA LYS A 40 -0.68 7.28 -16.00
C LYS A 40 0.84 7.15 -15.99
N GLU A 41 1.55 8.09 -16.62
CA GLU A 41 3.02 8.16 -16.58
C GLU A 41 3.53 8.26 -15.13
N ARG A 42 2.87 9.08 -14.31
CA ARG A 42 3.21 9.24 -12.90
C ARG A 42 3.01 7.97 -12.08
N VAL A 43 1.90 7.24 -12.31
CA VAL A 43 1.64 5.96 -11.66
C VAL A 43 2.63 4.90 -12.12
N ASP A 44 2.93 4.84 -13.42
CA ASP A 44 3.92 3.92 -13.99
C ASP A 44 5.31 4.16 -13.37
N GLU A 45 5.72 5.43 -13.21
CA GLU A 45 6.96 5.82 -12.55
C GLU A 45 6.99 5.41 -11.06
N ILE A 46 5.94 5.68 -10.30
CA ILE A 46 5.84 5.25 -8.88
C ILE A 46 5.89 3.71 -8.77
N GLY A 47 5.29 3.01 -9.75
CA GLY A 47 5.33 1.56 -9.87
C GLY A 47 6.76 1.01 -9.90
N GLN A 48 7.69 1.70 -10.57
CA GLN A 48 9.08 1.26 -10.68
C GLN A 48 9.77 1.09 -9.32
N TYR A 49 9.51 1.98 -8.36
CA TYR A 49 10.05 1.84 -6.99
C TYR A 49 9.52 0.57 -6.30
N SER A 50 8.27 0.20 -6.58
CA SER A 50 7.64 -0.99 -6.02
C SER A 50 8.18 -2.27 -6.66
N GLU A 51 8.67 -2.20 -7.90
CA GLU A 51 9.32 -3.32 -8.59
C GLU A 51 10.77 -3.49 -8.12
N LEU A 52 11.52 -2.38 -7.97
CA LEU A 52 12.93 -2.39 -7.57
C LEU A 52 13.20 -3.12 -6.25
N ILE A 53 12.28 -3.07 -5.29
CA ILE A 53 12.47 -3.72 -3.99
C ILE A 53 12.51 -5.26 -4.07
N TYR A 54 12.05 -5.84 -5.19
CA TYR A 54 12.12 -7.28 -5.45
C TYR A 54 13.35 -7.67 -6.28
N SER A 55 14.26 -6.74 -6.55
CA SER A 55 15.51 -7.05 -7.24
C SER A 55 16.30 -8.13 -6.50
N TYR A 56 16.91 -9.03 -7.28
CA TYR A 56 17.87 -10.02 -6.76
C TYR A 56 19.17 -9.37 -6.26
N VAL A 57 19.55 -8.24 -6.87
CA VAL A 57 20.66 -7.40 -6.41
C VAL A 57 20.12 -6.45 -5.35
N PRO A 58 20.77 -6.33 -4.17
CA PRO A 58 20.23 -5.45 -3.15
C PRO A 58 20.20 -3.99 -3.63
N VAL A 59 19.14 -3.29 -3.22
CA VAL A 59 18.74 -2.01 -3.83
C VAL A 59 19.82 -0.94 -3.65
N LYS A 60 20.53 -0.96 -2.52
CA LYS A 60 21.61 -0.03 -2.25
C LYS A 60 22.71 -0.13 -3.32
N GLU A 61 23.11 -1.34 -3.67
CA GLU A 61 24.13 -1.64 -4.66
C GLU A 61 23.68 -1.22 -6.06
N LEU A 62 22.38 -1.32 -6.38
CA LEU A 62 21.84 -0.79 -7.64
C LEU A 62 22.03 0.74 -7.72
N PHE A 63 21.74 1.47 -6.64
CA PHE A 63 21.94 2.93 -6.60
C PHE A 63 23.42 3.31 -6.62
N GLU A 64 24.28 2.61 -5.89
CA GLU A 64 25.73 2.89 -5.85
C GLU A 64 26.40 2.62 -7.20
N ASN A 65 25.94 1.62 -7.95
CA ASN A 65 26.54 1.18 -9.21
C ASN A 65 25.71 1.57 -10.46
N HIS A 66 24.74 2.47 -10.34
CA HIS A 66 23.83 2.81 -11.45
C HIS A 66 24.55 3.33 -12.70
N HIS A 67 25.70 4.00 -12.54
CA HIS A 67 26.52 4.47 -13.65
C HIS A 67 27.03 3.31 -14.52
N LEU A 68 27.49 2.22 -13.91
CA LEU A 68 27.92 1.02 -14.62
C LEU A 68 26.74 0.33 -15.32
N LEU A 69 25.60 0.22 -14.63
CA LEU A 69 24.39 -0.38 -15.20
C LEU A 69 23.92 0.39 -16.44
N LYS A 70 24.02 1.72 -16.40
CA LYS A 70 23.70 2.61 -17.51
C LYS A 70 24.65 2.45 -18.70
N GLU A 71 25.96 2.37 -18.45
CA GLU A 71 26.97 2.13 -19.49
C GLU A 71 26.76 0.77 -20.20
N GLU A 72 26.39 -0.26 -19.43
CA GLU A 72 26.10 -1.60 -19.95
C GLU A 72 24.69 -1.74 -20.56
N GLY A 73 23.87 -0.68 -20.54
CA GLY A 73 22.50 -0.70 -21.07
C GLY A 73 21.54 -1.60 -20.29
N ILE A 74 21.81 -1.83 -19.01
CA ILE A 74 21.03 -2.65 -18.10
C ILE A 74 20.09 -1.74 -17.28
N LEU A 75 18.83 -2.17 -17.08
CA LEU A 75 17.82 -1.44 -16.29
C LEU A 75 17.53 -0.01 -16.80
N LEU A 76 17.61 0.21 -18.12
CA LEU A 76 17.34 1.51 -18.75
C LEU A 76 15.92 2.03 -18.46
N GLU A 77 14.97 1.14 -18.21
CA GLU A 77 13.61 1.50 -17.83
C GLU A 77 13.52 2.19 -16.46
N TYR A 78 14.51 2.00 -15.58
CA TYR A 78 14.60 2.61 -14.25
C TYR A 78 15.50 3.84 -14.21
N GLN A 79 16.00 4.30 -15.37
CA GLN A 79 16.99 5.38 -15.41
C GLN A 79 16.49 6.67 -14.76
N ALA A 80 15.20 7.01 -14.93
CA ALA A 80 14.59 8.18 -14.29
C ALA A 80 14.63 8.10 -12.76
N VAL A 81 14.52 6.89 -12.20
CA VAL A 81 14.62 6.66 -10.76
C VAL A 81 16.07 6.82 -10.29
N PHE A 82 17.03 6.18 -10.97
CA PHE A 82 18.42 6.18 -10.55
C PHE A 82 19.12 7.54 -10.73
N ASP A 83 18.85 8.26 -11.83
CA ASP A 83 19.53 9.52 -12.14
C ASP A 83 19.13 10.66 -11.18
N ASP A 84 17.96 10.59 -10.52
CA ASP A 84 17.40 11.69 -9.71
C ASP A 84 17.24 11.35 -8.21
N CYS A 85 17.35 10.08 -7.83
CA CYS A 85 17.16 9.65 -6.44
C CYS A 85 18.48 9.41 -5.71
N ASN A 86 18.57 9.87 -4.47
CA ASN A 86 19.63 9.50 -3.54
C ASN A 86 19.11 8.42 -2.61
N PHE A 87 19.81 7.30 -2.57
CA PHE A 87 19.53 6.25 -1.61
C PHE A 87 19.83 6.74 -0.18
N LEU A 88 18.85 6.65 0.71
CA LEU A 88 19.03 7.03 2.11
C LEU A 88 19.25 5.81 2.99
N ARG A 89 18.33 4.83 2.91
CA ARG A 89 18.32 3.73 3.86
C ARG A 89 17.58 2.50 3.34
N TYR A 90 18.06 1.33 3.75
CA TYR A 90 17.32 0.07 3.72
C TYR A 90 16.81 -0.26 5.12
N ILE A 91 15.57 -0.73 5.21
CA ILE A 91 14.91 -1.13 6.45
C ILE A 91 14.54 -2.60 6.31
N GLU A 92 15.01 -3.42 7.23
CA GLU A 92 14.68 -4.84 7.27
C GLU A 92 13.80 -5.14 8.49
N GLY A 93 12.57 -5.57 8.25
CA GLY A 93 11.62 -5.93 9.28
C GLY A 93 11.81 -7.37 9.73
N GLU A 94 12.60 -7.60 10.79
CA GLU A 94 12.94 -8.93 11.31
C GLU A 94 11.69 -9.79 11.61
N LYS A 95 10.64 -9.18 12.20
CA LYS A 95 9.44 -9.91 12.61
C LYS A 95 8.40 -10.12 11.51
N THR A 96 8.31 -9.18 10.57
CA THR A 96 7.31 -9.22 9.49
C THR A 96 7.86 -9.82 8.21
N ASN A 97 9.19 -10.02 8.15
CA ASN A 97 9.90 -10.38 6.93
C ASN A 97 9.55 -9.43 5.76
N LEU A 98 9.34 -8.15 6.11
CA LEU A 98 9.09 -7.07 5.19
C LEU A 98 10.31 -6.17 5.15
N SER A 99 10.86 -5.98 3.98
CA SER A 99 11.85 -4.93 3.74
C SER A 99 11.19 -3.67 3.20
N ALA A 100 11.83 -2.53 3.43
CA ALA A 100 11.53 -1.28 2.78
C ALA A 100 12.84 -0.58 2.39
N PHE A 101 12.79 0.29 1.40
CA PHE A 101 13.88 1.24 1.16
C PHE A 101 13.33 2.66 1.08
N VAL A 102 14.18 3.62 1.44
CA VAL A 102 13.88 5.04 1.43
C VAL A 102 14.86 5.76 0.53
N VAL A 103 14.36 6.53 -0.42
CA VAL A 103 15.15 7.39 -1.30
C VAL A 103 14.60 8.81 -1.33
N CYS A 104 15.47 9.78 -1.61
CA CYS A 104 15.11 11.19 -1.78
C CYS A 104 15.31 11.60 -3.23
N ARG A 105 14.24 12.03 -3.89
CA ARG A 105 14.23 12.55 -5.26
C ARG A 105 14.37 14.07 -5.19
N ARG A 106 15.56 14.58 -5.53
CA ARG A 106 15.90 15.99 -5.27
C ARG A 106 15.19 16.95 -6.21
N SER A 107 15.05 16.61 -7.49
CA SER A 107 14.45 17.53 -8.47
C SER A 107 13.01 17.93 -8.10
N MET A 108 12.26 17.02 -7.47
CA MET A 108 10.87 17.21 -7.07
C MET A 108 10.69 17.43 -5.56
N GLY A 109 11.77 17.35 -4.77
CA GLY A 109 11.70 17.41 -3.31
C GLY A 109 10.85 16.28 -2.70
N GLN A 110 10.93 15.06 -3.24
CA GLN A 110 10.10 13.93 -2.80
C GLN A 110 10.90 12.97 -1.92
N LEU A 111 10.26 12.47 -0.86
CA LEU A 111 10.74 11.31 -0.12
C LEU A 111 9.92 10.10 -0.55
N VAL A 112 10.58 9.07 -1.08
CA VAL A 112 9.92 7.86 -1.57
C VAL A 112 10.26 6.69 -0.67
N VAL A 113 9.21 5.98 -0.24
CA VAL A 113 9.29 4.78 0.59
C VAL A 113 8.68 3.64 -0.20
N SER A 114 9.51 2.67 -0.59
CA SER A 114 9.01 1.45 -1.22
C SER A 114 9.02 0.33 -0.20
N ILE A 115 7.89 -0.35 -0.03
CA ILE A 115 7.70 -1.46 0.90
C ILE A 115 7.48 -2.74 0.10
N SER A 116 8.28 -3.76 0.40
CA SER A 116 8.13 -5.07 -0.20
C SER A 116 6.83 -5.73 0.24
N GLY A 117 6.34 -6.63 -0.59
CA GLY A 117 5.34 -7.61 -0.20
C GLY A 117 6.00 -8.89 0.28
N SER A 118 5.17 -9.91 0.50
CA SER A 118 5.67 -11.23 0.87
C SER A 118 6.46 -11.85 -0.29
N THR A 119 7.76 -12.12 -0.10
CA THR A 119 8.58 -12.88 -1.07
C THR A 119 8.08 -14.31 -1.28
N ARG A 120 7.30 -14.85 -0.34
CA ARG A 120 6.68 -16.18 -0.41
C ARG A 120 5.15 -16.10 -0.34
N PHE A 121 4.51 -15.89 -1.48
CA PHE A 121 3.05 -15.88 -1.62
C PHE A 121 2.32 -17.08 -0.99
N LYS A 122 2.97 -18.26 -0.87
CA LYS A 122 2.39 -19.42 -0.18
C LYS A 122 2.07 -19.15 1.30
N HIS A 123 2.89 -18.36 2.00
CA HIS A 123 2.64 -17.96 3.38
C HIS A 123 1.61 -16.84 3.50
N MET A 124 1.42 -16.05 2.44
CA MET A 124 0.40 -15.00 2.40
C MET A 124 -1.01 -15.57 2.55
N LYS A 125 -1.31 -16.74 1.96
CA LYS A 125 -2.62 -17.40 2.14
C LYS A 125 -2.89 -17.76 3.60
N TYR A 126 -1.87 -18.22 4.33
CA TYR A 126 -1.99 -18.50 5.76
C TYR A 126 -2.10 -17.20 6.58
N ASN A 127 -1.39 -16.14 6.18
CA ASN A 127 -1.48 -14.82 6.82
C ASN A 127 -2.80 -14.09 6.56
N LEU A 128 -3.45 -14.33 5.42
CA LEU A 128 -4.80 -13.81 5.10
C LEU A 128 -5.90 -14.50 5.91
N HIS A 129 -5.61 -15.67 6.47
CA HIS A 129 -6.46 -16.28 7.48
C HIS A 129 -6.32 -15.62 8.86
N ALA A 130 -5.54 -14.54 8.96
CA ALA A 130 -5.58 -13.65 10.11
C ALA A 130 -7.01 -13.15 10.31
N THR A 131 -7.56 -13.57 11.44
CA THR A 131 -8.76 -13.02 12.07
C THR A 131 -8.80 -11.50 11.88
N HIS A 132 -9.94 -11.02 11.38
CA HIS A 132 -10.21 -9.61 11.14
C HIS A 132 -10.01 -8.85 12.46
N THR A 133 -8.82 -8.29 12.64
CA THR A 133 -8.48 -7.54 13.85
C THR A 133 -8.90 -6.10 13.60
N PRO A 134 -9.69 -5.48 14.49
CA PRO A 134 -10.00 -4.06 14.38
C PRO A 134 -8.71 -3.25 14.22
N TRP A 135 -8.74 -2.26 13.32
CA TRP A 135 -7.66 -1.29 13.24
C TRP A 135 -7.51 -0.58 14.59
N PRO A 136 -6.29 -0.33 15.10
CA PRO A 136 -6.11 0.34 16.40
C PRO A 136 -6.78 1.72 16.50
N GLY A 137 -6.95 2.45 15.38
CA GLY A 137 -7.68 3.72 15.31
C GLY A 137 -9.17 3.59 14.97
N ALA A 138 -9.69 2.37 14.81
CA ALA A 138 -11.13 2.18 14.62
C ALA A 138 -11.85 2.50 15.95
N PRO A 139 -13.06 3.10 15.91
CA PRO A 139 -13.88 3.24 17.09
C PRO A 139 -14.01 1.89 17.79
N LEU A 140 -13.60 1.83 19.06
CA LEU A 140 -13.74 0.61 19.84
C LEU A 140 -15.22 0.20 19.79
N PRO A 141 -15.54 -1.08 19.49
CA PRO A 141 -16.90 -1.56 19.65
C PRO A 141 -17.34 -1.26 21.08
N ALA A 142 -18.61 -0.88 21.25
CA ALA A 142 -19.17 -0.63 22.57
C ALA A 142 -18.80 -1.81 23.50
N PRO A 143 -18.31 -1.53 24.72
CA PRO A 143 -17.78 -2.57 25.60
C PRO A 143 -18.84 -3.66 25.76
N SER A 144 -18.55 -4.85 25.24
CA SER A 144 -19.28 -6.06 25.58
C SER A 144 -18.72 -6.56 26.90
N ASP A 145 -19.58 -6.77 27.89
CA ASP A 145 -19.23 -7.11 29.29
C ASP A 145 -18.42 -8.41 29.48
N ASP A 146 -18.01 -9.09 28.40
CA ASP A 146 -17.48 -10.47 28.44
C ASP A 146 -16.00 -10.64 28.05
N SER A 147 -15.24 -9.56 27.83
CA SER A 147 -13.84 -9.66 27.34
C SER A 147 -12.80 -9.16 28.34
N LEU A 148 -12.57 -9.94 29.39
CA LEU A 148 -11.35 -9.93 30.20
C LEU A 148 -10.30 -10.84 29.54
N ALA A 149 -9.56 -10.34 28.55
CA ALA A 149 -8.41 -11.06 27.99
C ALA A 149 -7.32 -10.10 27.48
N GLU A 150 -6.35 -9.89 28.37
CA GLU A 150 -4.92 -9.65 28.17
C GLU A 150 -4.44 -8.99 26.85
N ASN A 151 -3.99 -7.74 27.00
CA ASN A 151 -3.18 -6.99 26.06
C ASN A 151 -1.75 -7.56 25.98
N GLU A 152 -1.56 -8.72 25.36
CA GLU A 152 -0.21 -9.08 24.91
C GLU A 152 0.12 -8.31 23.62
N ALA A 153 1.22 -7.56 23.67
CA ALA A 153 1.76 -6.78 22.57
C ALA A 153 2.05 -7.69 21.36
N SER A 154 1.07 -7.79 20.46
CA SER A 154 1.18 -8.59 19.24
C SER A 154 2.44 -8.19 18.45
N PRO A 155 3.22 -9.14 17.90
CA PRO A 155 4.43 -8.90 17.11
C PRO A 155 4.28 -7.88 15.98
N ARG A 156 3.05 -7.61 15.53
CA ARG A 156 2.71 -6.57 14.55
C ARG A 156 3.04 -5.15 15.01
N THR A 157 3.06 -4.90 16.32
CA THR A 157 3.33 -3.56 16.88
C THR A 157 4.80 -3.15 16.76
N THR A 158 5.75 -4.09 16.84
CA THR A 158 7.19 -3.75 16.85
C THR A 158 7.68 -3.29 15.48
N SER A 159 7.45 -4.09 14.43
CA SER A 159 7.93 -3.78 13.06
C SER A 159 7.41 -2.44 12.52
N ARG A 160 6.21 -2.06 12.92
CA ARG A 160 5.56 -0.81 12.53
C ARG A 160 6.20 0.41 13.20
N LYS A 161 6.68 0.25 14.43
CA LYS A 161 7.35 1.31 15.17
C LYS A 161 8.67 1.68 14.51
N ASP A 162 9.49 0.69 14.15
CA ASP A 162 10.80 0.92 13.52
C ASP A 162 10.69 1.65 12.18
N LEU A 163 9.73 1.23 11.34
CA LEU A 163 9.45 1.91 10.07
C LEU A 163 8.96 3.34 10.30
N THR A 164 8.01 3.55 11.21
CA THR A 164 7.44 4.88 11.48
C THR A 164 8.48 5.84 12.05
N GLU A 165 9.31 5.40 13.01
CA GLU A 165 10.37 6.23 13.61
C GLU A 165 11.44 6.59 12.59
N THR A 166 11.84 5.62 11.77
CA THR A 166 12.78 5.84 10.67
C THR A 166 12.24 6.86 9.69
N LEU A 167 11.00 6.71 9.24
CA LEU A 167 10.38 7.67 8.32
C LEU A 167 10.24 9.05 8.93
N GLN A 168 9.87 9.17 10.20
CA GLN A 168 9.82 10.47 10.87
C GLN A 168 11.20 11.14 10.96
N ALA A 169 12.26 10.36 11.19
CA ALA A 169 13.62 10.88 11.16
C ALA A 169 13.98 11.40 9.76
N GLU A 170 13.71 10.63 8.70
CA GLU A 170 14.02 11.05 7.33
C GLU A 170 13.16 12.22 6.85
N ILE A 171 11.87 12.27 7.21
CA ILE A 171 10.99 13.42 6.92
C ILE A 171 11.55 14.70 7.57
N ARG A 172 12.00 14.63 8.82
CA ARG A 172 12.63 15.80 9.50
C ARG A 172 13.94 16.20 8.85
N ASN A 173 14.80 15.22 8.51
CA ASN A 173 16.12 15.49 7.96
C ASN A 173 16.06 16.04 6.52
N GLN A 174 15.15 15.51 5.70
CA GLN A 174 15.04 15.87 4.28
C GLN A 174 14.05 17.01 4.04
N SER A 175 13.09 17.23 4.95
CA SER A 175 12.00 18.20 4.81
C SER A 175 11.33 18.14 3.42
N PRO A 176 10.85 16.96 2.98
CA PRO A 176 10.33 16.77 1.63
C PRO A 176 9.04 17.58 1.43
N GLN A 177 8.82 18.04 0.19
CA GLN A 177 7.58 18.68 -0.23
C GLN A 177 6.44 17.66 -0.37
N GLU A 178 6.78 16.43 -0.75
CA GLU A 178 5.84 15.34 -0.99
C GLU A 178 6.43 14.00 -0.48
N LEU A 179 5.57 13.20 0.16
CA LEU A 179 5.89 11.87 0.66
C LEU A 179 5.16 10.84 -0.20
N ILE A 180 5.90 9.93 -0.82
CA ILE A 180 5.36 8.83 -1.63
C ILE A 180 5.59 7.54 -0.86
N ILE A 181 4.52 6.81 -0.57
CA ILE A 181 4.60 5.48 0.05
C ILE A 181 3.98 4.49 -0.93
N THR A 182 4.78 3.57 -1.42
CA THR A 182 4.38 2.62 -2.46
C THR A 182 4.82 1.20 -2.12
N GLY A 183 4.21 0.22 -2.77
CA GLY A 183 4.51 -1.19 -2.57
C GLY A 183 3.58 -2.05 -3.40
N HIS A 184 4.02 -3.27 -3.71
CA HIS A 184 3.23 -4.25 -4.47
C HIS A 184 2.66 -5.33 -3.55
N SER A 185 1.49 -5.87 -3.90
CA SER A 185 0.84 -6.95 -3.14
C SER A 185 0.65 -6.57 -1.65
N MET A 186 1.13 -7.38 -0.71
CA MET A 186 1.11 -7.08 0.72
C MET A 186 1.82 -5.76 1.06
N GLY A 187 2.86 -5.38 0.31
CA GLY A 187 3.55 -4.10 0.48
C GLY A 187 2.62 -2.93 0.23
N GLY A 188 1.75 -3.00 -0.78
CA GLY A 188 0.75 -1.97 -1.06
C GLY A 188 -0.28 -1.82 0.06
N SER A 189 -0.76 -2.93 0.62
CA SER A 189 -1.65 -2.89 1.79
C SER A 189 -0.96 -2.27 3.01
N VAL A 190 0.31 -2.60 3.26
CA VAL A 190 1.08 -2.01 4.36
C VAL A 190 1.34 -0.53 4.12
N SER A 191 1.66 -0.12 2.90
CA SER A 191 1.81 1.28 2.50
C SER A 191 0.53 2.08 2.76
N TYR A 192 -0.64 1.54 2.39
CA TYR A 192 -1.91 2.18 2.66
C TYR A 192 -2.20 2.33 4.17
N LEU A 193 -1.99 1.27 4.94
CA LEU A 193 -2.16 1.32 6.40
C LEU A 193 -1.20 2.31 7.06
N LEU A 194 0.05 2.37 6.59
CA LEU A 194 1.03 3.33 7.06
C LEU A 194 0.63 4.77 6.73
N CYS A 195 0.11 5.03 5.53
CA CYS A 195 -0.45 6.33 5.17
C CYS A 195 -1.56 6.75 6.13
N MET A 196 -2.52 5.86 6.42
CA MET A 196 -3.59 6.15 7.38
C MET A 196 -3.06 6.47 8.76
N ASP A 197 -2.02 5.75 9.19
CA ASP A 197 -1.34 5.98 10.46
C ASP A 197 -0.68 7.35 10.57
N LEU A 198 0.00 7.76 9.48
CA LEU A 198 0.64 9.06 9.41
C LEU A 198 -0.42 10.17 9.40
N LEU A 199 -1.51 10.00 8.66
CA LEU A 199 -2.62 10.96 8.62
C LEU A 199 -3.36 11.08 9.97
N GLU A 200 -3.51 9.97 10.71
CA GLU A 200 -4.16 9.95 12.02
C GLU A 200 -3.33 10.65 13.11
N LYS A 201 -2.02 10.38 13.14
CA LYS A 201 -1.12 10.89 14.19
C LYS A 201 -0.60 12.31 13.93
N HIS A 202 -0.67 12.79 12.69
CA HIS A 202 0.06 13.99 12.27
C HIS A 202 -0.78 15.04 11.54
N SER A 203 -1.68 15.69 12.27
CA SER A 203 -2.05 17.07 11.88
C SER A 203 -0.84 18.03 11.94
N GLU A 204 0.24 17.67 12.67
CA GLU A 204 1.40 18.55 12.92
C GLU A 204 2.69 18.21 12.14
N ILE A 205 2.92 16.95 11.71
CA ILE A 205 4.20 16.53 11.08
C ILE A 205 4.14 16.50 9.55
N LEU A 206 2.95 16.54 8.95
CA LEU A 206 2.85 16.64 7.51
C LEU A 206 3.38 18.01 7.04
N PRO A 207 4.10 18.08 5.90
CA PRO A 207 4.51 19.35 5.31
C PRO A 207 3.31 20.29 5.24
N ALA A 208 3.47 21.57 5.56
CA ALA A 208 2.35 22.52 5.64
C ALA A 208 1.48 22.55 4.36
N THR A 209 2.07 22.21 3.21
CA THR A 209 1.41 22.01 1.91
C THR A 209 0.42 20.85 1.89
N VAL A 210 0.68 19.75 2.59
CA VAL A 210 -0.23 18.58 2.68
C VAL A 210 -1.38 18.87 3.65
N SER A 211 -1.10 19.52 4.78
CA SER A 211 -2.13 19.91 5.75
C SER A 211 -3.13 20.95 5.22
N GLY A 212 -2.71 21.80 4.27
CA GLY A 212 -3.57 22.81 3.65
C GLY A 212 -4.73 22.25 2.83
N ASN A 213 -4.55 21.09 2.20
CA ASN A 213 -5.58 20.43 1.38
C ASN A 213 -6.52 19.53 2.18
N ILE A 214 -6.14 19.14 3.40
CA ILE A 214 -6.98 18.36 4.33
C ILE A 214 -7.74 19.32 5.26
N ARG A 215 -8.35 20.38 4.70
CA ARG A 215 -9.46 21.02 5.41
C ARG A 215 -10.64 20.06 5.32
N ARG A 216 -10.97 19.42 6.44
CA ARG A 216 -12.20 18.62 6.61
C ARG A 216 -13.36 19.43 6.02
N SER A 217 -13.81 19.03 4.83
CA SER A 217 -15.13 19.38 4.35
C SER A 217 -16.12 18.85 5.38
N THR A 218 -16.57 19.72 6.27
CA THR A 218 -17.64 19.43 7.23
C THR A 218 -19.01 19.44 6.56
N ASN A 219 -19.08 19.52 5.23
CA ASN A 219 -20.28 19.21 4.47
C ASN A 219 -20.50 17.70 4.50
N ARG A 220 -21.12 17.23 5.60
CA ARG A 220 -21.96 16.02 5.59
C ARG A 220 -23.08 16.24 4.57
N GLU A 221 -22.79 16.00 3.30
CA GLU A 221 -23.84 15.53 2.40
C GLU A 221 -24.24 14.15 2.92
N GLN A 222 -25.46 14.09 3.47
CA GLN A 222 -26.09 12.85 3.88
C GLN A 222 -26.19 11.96 2.65
N CYS A 223 -25.29 10.99 2.53
CA CYS A 223 -25.47 9.87 1.64
C CYS A 223 -26.78 9.16 2.07
N PRO A 224 -27.83 9.11 1.23
CA PRO A 224 -29.08 8.47 1.61
C PRO A 224 -28.79 7.00 1.90
N ARG A 225 -28.99 6.59 3.16
CA ARG A 225 -28.91 5.19 3.57
C ARG A 225 -30.01 4.40 2.88
N THR A 226 -29.72 3.84 1.72
CA THR A 226 -30.50 2.73 1.18
C THR A 226 -30.30 1.53 2.10
N ALA A 227 -31.38 1.09 2.73
CA ALA A 227 -31.38 -0.08 3.60
C ALA A 227 -30.89 -1.31 2.83
N LEU A 228 -29.79 -1.90 3.28
CA LEU A 228 -29.30 -3.17 2.75
C LEU A 228 -30.34 -4.27 3.01
N PRO A 229 -30.71 -5.08 2.00
CA PRO A 229 -31.61 -6.20 2.21
C PRO A 229 -30.95 -7.26 3.09
N ASN A 230 -31.72 -7.73 4.07
CA ASN A 230 -31.34 -8.72 5.07
C ASN A 230 -31.07 -10.10 4.41
N PRO A 231 -29.83 -10.64 4.44
CA PRO A 231 -29.50 -11.88 3.77
C PRO A 231 -29.88 -13.07 4.67
N ARG A 232 -31.18 -13.35 4.77
CA ARG A 232 -31.69 -14.64 5.29
C ARG A 232 -32.77 -15.17 4.35
N ARG A 233 -32.33 -15.73 3.22
CA ARG A 233 -33.13 -16.73 2.50
C ARG A 233 -32.25 -17.95 2.26
N SER A 234 -32.47 -18.97 3.07
CA SER A 234 -32.01 -20.32 2.83
C SER A 234 -32.64 -20.84 1.54
N VAL A 235 -31.82 -21.15 0.54
CA VAL A 235 -32.24 -21.82 -0.68
C VAL A 235 -32.37 -23.32 -0.37
N GLN A 236 -33.60 -23.82 -0.32
CA GLN A 236 -33.88 -25.26 -0.31
C GLN A 236 -33.83 -25.76 -1.76
N ILE A 237 -32.86 -26.60 -2.09
CA ILE A 237 -32.78 -27.30 -3.37
C ILE A 237 -33.50 -28.65 -3.18
N GLN A 238 -34.71 -28.78 -3.73
CA GLN A 238 -35.37 -30.08 -3.90
C GLN A 238 -34.87 -30.72 -5.19
N GLY A 239 -34.05 -31.77 -5.08
CA GLY A 239 -33.71 -32.67 -6.17
C GLY A 239 -34.71 -33.83 -6.22
N GLY A 240 -35.55 -33.86 -7.26
CA GLY A 240 -36.36 -35.03 -7.62
C GLY A 240 -35.61 -35.88 -8.64
N VAL A 241 -35.37 -37.14 -8.32
CA VAL A 241 -34.91 -38.17 -9.26
C VAL A 241 -36.13 -39.00 -9.63
N HIS A 242 -36.53 -38.96 -10.90
CA HIS A 242 -37.44 -39.96 -11.46
C HIS A 242 -36.59 -41.03 -12.14
N VAL A 243 -36.82 -42.27 -11.72
CA VAL A 243 -36.38 -43.52 -12.37
C VAL A 243 -37.31 -43.82 -13.52
#